data_AF-A0A7C2QXE3-F1
#
_entry.id   AF-A0A7C2QXE3-F1
#
_cell.length_a   1.000
_cell.length_b   1.000
_cell.length_c   1.000
_cell.angle_alpha   90.00
_cell.angle_beta   90.00
_cell.angle_gamma   90.00
#
_symmetry.space_group_name_H-M   'P 1'
#
loop_
_entity.id
_entity.type
_entity.pdbx_description
1 polymer ?
#
loop_
_entity_poly.entity_id
_entity_poly.type
_entity_poly.pdbx_seq_one_letter_code
_entity_poly.pdbx_strand_id
1 'polypeptide(L)'
;MIQMTIDSDIVFEIKALRNKKVAGLCIDWRYGRVPAKQFMERIKESARRLGLYVEGCEYEPFLDIFPIRPDKGVAASFIKEALGINGPIMYIGDGKMDNPAFRIADVSVGVIHEDNFPELECQYFINFEDVPKLFSELAKHELNFEPNNRLLCRV
;
A
#
# COMPACT_ATOMS: atom_id res chain seq x y z
N MET A 1 -2.09 -14.38 10.77
CA MET A 1 -1.65 -13.07 11.27
C MET A 1 -1.13 -13.29 12.69
N ILE A 2 0.10 -12.88 12.98
CA ILE A 2 0.65 -12.91 14.35
C ILE A 2 0.84 -11.45 14.74
N GLN A 3 0.03 -10.98 15.67
CA GLN A 3 0.16 -9.66 16.27
C GLN A 3 0.79 -9.84 17.65
N MET A 4 1.82 -9.06 17.93
CA MET A 4 2.45 -9.01 19.24
C MET A 4 2.30 -7.59 19.78
N THR A 5 1.53 -7.46 20.86
CA THR A 5 1.36 -6.20 21.56
C THR A 5 2.39 -6.16 22.68
N ILE A 6 3.37 -5.26 22.58
CA ILE A 6 4.42 -5.08 23.60
C ILE A 6 4.01 -3.98 24.60
N ASP A 7 3.22 -3.01 24.13
CA ASP A 7 2.66 -1.89 24.88
C ASP A 7 1.23 -1.64 24.34
N SER A 8 0.32 -1.07 25.12
CA SER A 8 -1.06 -0.79 24.66
C SER A 8 -1.13 0.15 23.46
N ASP A 9 -0.01 0.80 23.15
CA ASP A 9 0.09 1.95 22.27
C ASP A 9 0.91 1.67 20.98
N ILE A 10 1.61 0.53 20.88
CA ILE A 10 2.42 0.18 19.70
C ILE A 10 2.14 -1.28 19.30
N VAL A 11 1.70 -1.46 18.06
CA VAL A 11 1.39 -2.76 17.48
C VAL A 11 2.53 -3.22 16.58
N PHE A 12 3.06 -4.41 16.85
CA PHE A 12 3.98 -5.10 15.93
C PHE A 12 3.18 -6.12 15.12
N GLU A 13 3.09 -5.87 13.82
CA GLU A 13 2.40 -6.74 12.87
C GLU A 13 3.43 -7.48 11.99
N ILE A 14 3.44 -8.80 12.08
CA ILE A 14 4.23 -9.63 11.16
C ILE A 14 3.43 -9.86 9.88
N LYS A 15 3.88 -9.26 8.78
CA LYS A 15 3.35 -9.50 7.43
C LYS A 15 3.86 -10.87 6.96
N ALA A 16 2.96 -11.78 6.63
CA ALA A 16 3.31 -13.15 6.25
C ALA A 16 2.68 -13.56 4.92
N LEU A 17 3.42 -14.34 4.13
CA LEU A 17 2.93 -14.98 2.93
C LEU A 17 1.92 -16.09 3.27
N ARG A 18 1.17 -16.56 2.26
CA ARG A 18 0.22 -17.69 2.40
C ARG A 18 0.86 -18.97 2.97
N ASN A 19 2.15 -19.18 2.72
CA ASN A 19 2.93 -20.31 3.26
C ASN A 19 3.52 -20.04 4.66
N LYS A 20 3.07 -19.00 5.37
CA LYS A 20 3.52 -18.55 6.69
C LYS A 20 4.97 -18.05 6.76
N LYS A 21 5.69 -17.92 5.65
CA LYS A 21 6.99 -17.24 5.64
C LYS A 21 6.80 -15.75 5.89
N VAL A 22 7.70 -15.15 6.67
CA VAL A 22 7.68 -13.72 6.97
C VAL A 22 8.04 -12.93 5.70
N ALA A 23 7.19 -11.98 5.35
CA ALA A 23 7.35 -11.06 4.23
C ALA A 23 7.75 -9.65 4.68
N GLY A 24 7.47 -9.28 5.93
CA GLY A 24 7.83 -8.00 6.50
C GLY A 24 7.35 -7.83 7.93
N LEU A 25 7.65 -6.66 8.49
CA LEU A 25 7.24 -6.23 9.83
C LEU A 25 6.70 -4.80 9.69
N CYS A 26 5.51 -4.55 10.23
CA CYS A 26 4.98 -3.22 10.44
C CYS A 26 5.00 -2.91 11.94
N ILE A 27 5.46 -1.71 12.29
CA ILE A 27 5.39 -1.16 13.63
C ILE A 27 4.43 0.02 13.54
N ASP A 28 3.26 -0.10 14.16
CA ASP A 28 2.14 0.82 13.98
C ASP A 28 1.77 1.46 15.32
N TRP A 29 1.70 2.80 15.34
CA TRP A 29 1.28 3.58 16.51
C TRP A 29 0.16 4.57 16.17
N ARG A 30 -0.63 4.29 15.11
CA ARG A 30 -1.77 5.13 14.67
C ARG A 30 -2.76 5.48 15.78
N TYR A 31 -2.96 4.56 16.72
CA TYR A 31 -3.92 4.70 17.82
C TYR A 31 -3.26 4.86 19.18
N GLY A 32 -1.94 5.06 19.21
CA GLY A 32 -1.17 5.15 20.43
C GLY A 32 -0.30 6.39 20.50
N ARG A 33 0.60 6.39 21.46
CA ARG A 33 1.59 7.46 21.64
C ARG A 33 2.70 7.33 20.62
N VAL A 34 3.11 8.46 20.07
CA VAL A 34 4.27 8.54 19.18
C VAL A 34 5.51 7.99 19.90
N PRO A 35 6.16 6.95 19.36
CA PRO A 35 7.33 6.36 20.00
C PRO A 35 8.47 7.37 20.11
N ALA A 36 9.30 7.23 21.14
CA ALA A 36 10.47 8.09 21.32
C ALA A 36 11.38 8.03 20.07
N LYS A 37 11.81 9.18 19.54
CA LYS A 37 12.64 9.24 18.32
C LYS A 37 13.87 8.33 18.37
N GLN A 38 14.56 8.28 19.53
CA GLN A 38 15.72 7.42 19.74
C GLN A 38 15.39 5.92 19.64
N PHE A 39 14.19 5.51 20.07
CA PHE A 39 13.73 4.13 19.94
C PHE A 39 13.53 3.77 18.46
N MET A 40 12.86 4.63 17.70
CA MET A 40 12.65 4.42 16.27
C MET A 40 13.97 4.39 15.49
N GLU A 41 14.89 5.32 15.76
CA GLU A 41 16.20 5.33 15.07
C GLU A 41 17.02 4.06 15.37
N ARG A 42 16.98 3.53 16.59
CA ARG A 42 17.64 2.25 16.91
C ARG A 42 17.05 1.09 16.10
N ILE A 43 15.74 1.05 15.90
CA ILE A 43 15.08 0.03 15.09
C ILE A 43 15.48 0.18 13.62
N LYS A 44 15.40 1.39 13.07
CA LYS A 44 15.78 1.66 11.67
C LYS A 44 17.24 1.30 11.42
N GLU A 45 18.13 1.67 12.33
CA GLU A 45 19.55 1.36 12.22
C GLU A 45 19.80 -0.15 12.29
N SER A 46 19.15 -0.85 13.23
CA SER A 46 19.27 -2.31 13.36
C SER A 46 18.77 -3.03 12.10
N ALA A 47 17.62 -2.61 11.55
CA ALA A 47 17.07 -3.16 10.32
C ALA A 47 18.02 -2.94 9.12
N ARG A 48 18.56 -1.72 8.97
CA ARG A 48 19.52 -1.41 7.91
C ARG A 48 20.82 -2.22 8.04
N ARG A 49 21.34 -2.41 9.26
CA ARG A 49 22.53 -3.26 9.50
C ARG A 49 22.29 -4.73 9.11
N LEU A 50 21.05 -5.20 9.21
CA LEU A 50 20.64 -6.53 8.74
C LEU A 50 20.38 -6.60 7.22
N GLY A 51 20.60 -5.49 6.49
CA GLY A 51 20.34 -5.41 5.05
C GLY A 51 18.85 -5.32 4.71
N LEU A 52 17.98 -5.01 5.68
CA LEU A 52 16.54 -4.87 5.46
C LEU A 52 16.22 -3.47 4.93
N TYR A 53 15.22 -3.43 4.06
CA TYR A 53 14.62 -2.19 3.60
C TYR A 53 13.68 -1.64 4.68
N VAL A 54 13.78 -0.33 4.92
CA VAL A 54 12.97 0.39 5.90
C VAL A 54 12.17 1.45 5.16
N GLU A 55 10.87 1.32 5.21
CA GLU A 55 9.89 2.24 4.64
C GLU A 55 9.19 3.01 5.77
N GLY A 56 9.09 4.32 5.61
CA GLY A 56 8.36 5.16 6.55
C GLY A 56 8.76 6.62 6.45
N CYS A 57 7.77 7.49 6.42
CA CYS A 57 7.96 8.95 6.46
C CYS A 57 7.99 9.47 7.91
N GLU A 58 8.59 10.64 8.17
CA GLU A 58 8.61 11.25 9.51
C GLU A 58 7.20 11.53 10.06
N TYR A 59 6.22 11.72 9.17
CA TYR A 59 4.83 12.05 9.50
C TYR A 59 3.90 10.83 9.50
N GLU A 60 4.36 9.68 9.00
CA GLU A 60 3.54 8.48 8.97
C GLU A 60 3.54 7.82 10.35
N PRO A 61 2.36 7.50 10.91
CA PRO A 61 2.24 6.88 12.23
C PRO A 61 2.55 5.37 12.22
N PHE A 62 3.44 4.93 11.35
CA PHE A 62 3.90 3.55 11.24
C PHE A 62 5.29 3.48 10.59
N LEU A 63 5.97 2.35 10.77
CA LEU A 63 7.23 2.01 10.14
C LEU A 63 7.13 0.61 9.56
N ASP A 64 7.41 0.47 8.27
CA ASP A 64 7.42 -0.79 7.56
C ASP A 64 8.86 -1.27 7.31
N ILE A 65 9.11 -2.57 7.49
CA ILE A 65 10.42 -3.18 7.31
C ILE A 65 10.26 -4.43 6.45
N PHE A 66 11.05 -4.52 5.37
CA PHE A 66 10.96 -5.59 4.38
C PHE A 66 12.34 -6.18 4.05
N PRO A 67 12.41 -7.46 3.64
CA PRO A 67 13.65 -8.06 3.14
C PRO A 67 14.17 -7.41 1.84
N ILE A 68 13.25 -6.87 1.05
CA ILE A 68 13.53 -6.17 -0.21
C ILE A 68 12.53 -5.02 -0.36
N ARG A 69 12.91 -3.95 -1.04
CA ARG A 69 12.02 -2.83 -1.36
C ARG A 69 10.81 -3.34 -2.16
N PRO A 70 9.57 -3.22 -1.64
CA PRO A 70 8.38 -3.56 -2.41
C PRO A 70 8.21 -2.60 -3.59
N ASP A 71 7.73 -3.11 -4.71
CA ASP A 71 7.40 -2.32 -5.90
C ASP A 71 5.98 -2.65 -6.36
N LYS A 72 5.06 -1.68 -6.20
CA LYS A 72 3.65 -1.85 -6.56
C LYS A 72 3.45 -1.98 -8.08
N GLY A 73 4.35 -1.43 -8.90
CA GLY A 73 4.34 -1.57 -10.35
C GLY A 73 4.68 -2.99 -10.77
N VAL A 74 5.77 -3.55 -10.25
CA VAL A 74 6.12 -4.97 -10.49
C VAL A 74 4.99 -5.89 -10.05
N ALA A 75 4.38 -5.64 -8.89
CA ALA A 75 3.25 -6.42 -8.40
C ALA A 75 2.04 -6.34 -9.36
N ALA A 76 1.67 -5.14 -9.82
CA ALA A 76 0.56 -4.96 -10.73
C ALA A 76 0.83 -5.56 -12.13
N SER A 77 2.05 -5.45 -12.68
CA SER A 77 2.45 -6.16 -13.89
C SER A 77 2.35 -7.68 -13.75
N PHE A 78 2.84 -8.21 -12.62
CA PHE A 78 2.74 -9.64 -12.32
C PHE A 78 1.30 -10.12 -12.25
N ILE A 79 0.41 -9.37 -11.59
CA ILE A 79 -1.02 -9.70 -11.51
C ILE A 79 -1.66 -9.67 -12.90
N LYS A 80 -1.35 -8.66 -13.73
CA LYS A 80 -1.83 -8.56 -15.11
C LYS A 80 -1.50 -9.82 -15.91
N GLU A 81 -0.23 -10.22 -15.86
CA GLU A 81 0.27 -11.40 -16.57
C GLU A 81 -0.34 -12.69 -16.02
N ALA A 82 -0.34 -12.87 -14.69
CA ALA A 82 -0.84 -14.07 -14.03
C ALA A 82 -2.35 -14.31 -14.27
N LEU A 83 -3.12 -13.24 -14.46
CA LEU A 83 -4.55 -13.31 -14.76
C LEU A 83 -4.87 -13.30 -16.27
N GLY A 84 -3.86 -13.18 -17.14
CA GLY A 84 -4.07 -13.09 -18.58
C GLY A 84 -4.87 -11.84 -19.01
N ILE A 85 -4.75 -10.75 -18.25
CA ILE A 85 -5.45 -9.49 -18.53
C ILE A 85 -4.75 -8.79 -19.69
N ASN A 86 -5.37 -8.83 -20.87
CA ASN A 86 -4.86 -8.17 -22.09
C ASN A 86 -5.38 -6.73 -22.26
N GLY A 87 -6.35 -6.32 -21.44
CA GLY A 87 -6.97 -5.00 -21.52
C GLY A 87 -6.19 -3.89 -20.79
N PRO A 88 -6.71 -2.65 -20.87
CA PRO A 88 -6.17 -1.54 -20.10
C PRO A 88 -6.40 -1.73 -18.60
N ILE A 89 -5.50 -1.20 -17.78
CA ILE A 89 -5.57 -1.23 -16.32
C ILE A 89 -5.83 0.17 -15.77
N MET A 90 -6.81 0.25 -14.88
CA MET A 90 -6.99 1.39 -13.99
C MET A 90 -6.31 1.12 -12.65
N TYR A 91 -5.52 2.07 -12.16
CA TYR A 91 -4.91 2.04 -10.83
C TYR A 91 -5.28 3.27 -10.03
N ILE A 92 -5.74 3.07 -8.80
CA ILE A 92 -6.14 4.13 -7.87
C ILE A 92 -5.26 4.02 -6.62
N GLY A 93 -4.62 5.11 -6.21
CA GLY A 93 -3.74 5.15 -5.03
C GLY A 93 -3.57 6.56 -4.51
N ASP A 94 -2.97 6.70 -3.33
CA ASP A 94 -2.92 7.96 -2.57
C ASP A 94 -1.52 8.36 -2.12
N GLY A 95 -0.53 7.49 -2.28
CA GLY A 95 0.83 7.71 -1.77
C GLY A 95 1.92 7.68 -2.84
N LYS A 96 3.09 8.23 -2.52
CA LYS A 96 4.28 8.17 -3.39
C LYS A 96 4.70 6.73 -3.73
N MET A 97 4.39 5.79 -2.83
CA MET A 97 4.64 4.36 -3.03
C MET A 97 3.79 3.74 -4.14
N ASP A 98 2.79 4.47 -4.64
CA ASP A 98 1.96 4.09 -5.79
C ASP A 98 2.53 4.55 -7.13
N ASN A 99 3.52 5.45 -7.17
CA ASN A 99 4.12 5.92 -8.42
C ASN A 99 4.60 4.80 -9.35
N PRO A 100 5.25 3.71 -8.87
CA PRO A 100 5.56 2.59 -9.75
C PRO A 100 4.34 1.96 -10.42
N ALA A 101 3.20 1.88 -9.72
CA ALA A 101 1.96 1.37 -10.29
C ALA A 101 1.28 2.38 -11.21
N PHE A 102 1.32 3.68 -10.88
CA PHE A 102 0.80 4.73 -11.76
C PHE A 102 1.49 4.76 -13.12
N ARG A 103 2.82 4.54 -13.16
CA ARG A 103 3.60 4.54 -14.40
C ARG A 103 3.23 3.42 -15.37
N ILE A 104 2.69 2.31 -14.89
CA ILE A 104 2.34 1.16 -15.73
C ILE A 104 0.84 1.06 -16.03
N ALA A 105 0.01 1.85 -15.34
CA ALA A 105 -1.42 1.86 -15.54
C ALA A 105 -1.79 2.70 -16.77
N ASP A 106 -2.75 2.23 -17.55
CA ASP A 106 -3.31 2.97 -18.67
C ASP A 106 -4.15 4.16 -18.20
N VAL A 107 -4.83 3.97 -17.06
CA VAL A 107 -5.56 5.02 -16.33
C VAL A 107 -5.04 5.07 -14.89
N SER A 108 -4.35 6.14 -14.51
CA SER A 108 -3.84 6.32 -13.14
C SER A 108 -4.55 7.47 -12.42
N VAL A 109 -5.09 7.18 -11.25
CA VAL A 109 -5.92 8.11 -10.46
C VAL A 109 -5.31 8.27 -9.06
N GLY A 110 -4.85 9.48 -8.75
CA GLY A 110 -4.36 9.87 -7.43
C GLY A 110 -5.50 10.35 -6.53
N VAL A 111 -5.58 9.80 -5.32
CA VAL A 111 -6.55 10.19 -4.31
C VAL A 111 -5.91 11.20 -3.36
N ILE A 112 -6.49 12.40 -3.30
CA ILE A 112 -6.03 13.49 -2.44
C ILE A 112 -6.77 13.41 -1.11
N HIS A 113 -6.01 13.38 -0.01
CA HIS A 113 -6.53 13.50 1.34
C HIS A 113 -6.17 14.89 1.89
N GLU A 114 -7.17 15.76 2.02
CA GLU A 114 -7.04 17.12 2.58
C GLU A 114 -5.77 17.87 2.08
N ASP A 115 -4.84 18.21 2.99
CA ASP A 115 -3.63 19.00 2.74
C ASP A 115 -2.41 18.17 2.31
N ASN A 116 -2.57 16.85 2.15
CA ASN A 116 -1.46 15.98 1.81
C ASN A 116 -1.37 15.84 0.28
N PHE A 117 -0.41 16.56 -0.31
CA PHE A 117 -0.08 16.50 -1.74
C PHE A 117 1.22 15.75 -1.96
N PRO A 118 1.23 14.41 -1.87
CA PRO A 118 2.39 13.64 -2.30
C PRO A 118 2.64 13.91 -3.79
N GLU A 119 3.91 13.86 -4.19
CA GLU A 119 4.31 13.95 -5.61
C GLU A 119 3.83 12.69 -6.35
N LEU A 120 2.57 12.67 -6.75
CA LEU A 120 1.95 11.55 -7.44
C LEU A 120 2.20 11.65 -8.95
N GLU A 121 2.74 10.58 -9.53
CA GLU A 121 2.98 10.45 -10.98
C GLU A 121 1.75 9.90 -11.72
N CYS A 122 0.54 10.35 -11.34
CA CYS A 122 -0.74 9.90 -11.92
C CYS A 122 -1.29 10.88 -12.96
N GLN A 123 -2.21 10.40 -13.81
CA GLN A 123 -2.85 11.19 -14.86
C GLN A 123 -4.00 12.06 -14.33
N TYR A 124 -4.77 11.54 -13.38
CA TYR A 124 -5.98 12.17 -12.87
C TYR A 124 -5.93 12.27 -11.35
N PHE A 125 -6.64 13.24 -10.80
CA PHE A 125 -6.79 13.45 -9.37
C PHE A 125 -8.26 13.46 -8.98
N ILE A 126 -8.52 12.99 -7.76
CA ILE A 126 -9.85 12.92 -7.14
C ILE A 126 -9.68 13.16 -5.65
N ASN A 127 -10.61 13.89 -5.04
CA ASN A 127 -10.62 14.03 -3.58
C ASN A 127 -11.13 12.74 -2.93
N PHE A 128 -10.63 12.39 -1.75
CA PHE A 128 -11.06 11.20 -1.02
C PHE A 128 -12.59 11.11 -0.87
N GLU A 129 -13.28 12.22 -0.60
CA GLU A 129 -14.73 12.26 -0.48
C GLU A 129 -15.49 11.88 -1.76
N ASP A 130 -14.86 12.01 -2.94
CA ASP A 130 -15.45 11.72 -4.24
C ASP A 130 -15.20 10.27 -4.71
N VAL A 131 -14.31 9.52 -4.04
CA VAL A 131 -14.00 8.12 -4.39
C VAL A 131 -15.27 7.24 -4.46
N PRO A 132 -16.24 7.32 -3.53
CA PRO A 132 -17.49 6.58 -3.64
C PRO A 132 -18.32 6.95 -4.88
N LYS A 133 -18.29 8.22 -5.29
CA LYS A 133 -18.98 8.70 -6.48
C LYS A 133 -18.32 8.16 -7.75
N LEU A 134 -16.98 8.15 -7.82
CA LEU A 134 -16.25 7.53 -8.92
C LEU A 134 -16.68 6.07 -9.10
N PHE A 135 -16.68 5.27 -8.04
CA PHE A 135 -17.10 3.86 -8.14
C PHE A 135 -18.56 3.70 -8.55
N SER A 136 -19.44 4.61 -8.08
CA SER A 136 -20.85 4.62 -8.48
C SER A 136 -21.03 4.91 -9.97
N GLU A 137 -20.27 5.86 -10.52
CA GLU A 137 -20.31 6.18 -11.95
C GLU A 137 -19.72 5.05 -12.81
N LEU A 138 -18.62 4.42 -12.38
CA LEU A 138 -18.06 3.25 -13.07
C LEU A 138 -19.09 2.12 -13.16
N ALA A 139 -19.78 1.83 -12.04
CA ALA A 139 -20.83 0.80 -12.01
C ALA A 139 -22.02 1.15 -12.92
N LYS A 140 -22.46 2.42 -12.95
CA LYS A 140 -23.54 2.89 -13.85
C LYS A 140 -23.19 2.72 -15.34
N HIS A 141 -21.90 2.78 -15.67
CA HIS A 141 -21.38 2.59 -17.02
C HIS A 141 -20.96 1.13 -17.31
N GLU A 142 -21.51 0.16 -16.58
CA GLU A 142 -21.28 -1.29 -16.76
C GLU A 142 -19.82 -1.73 -16.50
N LEU A 143 -18.99 -0.88 -15.89
CA LEU A 143 -17.67 -1.24 -15.37
C LEU A 143 -17.84 -1.77 -13.93
N ASN A 144 -18.57 -2.87 -13.79
CA ASN A 144 -18.86 -3.48 -12.48
C ASN A 144 -17.70 -4.37 -12.03
N PHE A 145 -17.13 -4.08 -10.84
CA PHE A 145 -16.01 -4.82 -10.24
C PHE A 145 -16.47 -5.99 -9.35
N GLU A 146 -17.69 -6.51 -9.54
CA GLU A 146 -18.24 -7.60 -8.73
C GLU A 146 -17.42 -8.90 -8.84
N PRO A 147 -16.87 -9.42 -7.72
CA PRO A 147 -16.05 -10.65 -7.71
C PRO A 147 -16.79 -11.91 -8.19
N ASN A 148 -18.12 -11.88 -8.22
CA ASN A 148 -18.96 -13.04 -8.52
C ASN A 148 -19.20 -13.25 -10.02
N ASN A 149 -18.87 -12.28 -10.87
CA ASN A 149 -18.96 -12.40 -12.32
C ASN A 149 -17.56 -12.53 -12.94
N ARG A 150 -16.93 -13.70 -12.71
CA ARG A 150 -15.70 -14.23 -13.35
C ARG A 150 -14.45 -13.33 -13.36
N LEU A 151 -13.37 -13.89 -12.81
CA LEU A 151 -11.95 -13.48 -12.90
C LEU A 151 -11.53 -12.24 -12.09
N LEU A 152 -11.89 -12.19 -10.81
CA LEU A 152 -10.94 -11.70 -9.81
C LEU A 152 -10.51 -12.91 -8.97
N CYS A 153 -9.42 -13.56 -9.41
CA CYS A 153 -8.78 -14.60 -8.62
C CYS A 153 -8.44 -13.99 -7.26
N ARG A 154 -9.02 -14.55 -6.20
CA ARG A 154 -8.55 -14.36 -4.83
C ARG A 154 -7.10 -14.86 -4.76
N VAL A 155 -6.14 -13.94 -4.68
CA VAL A 155 -4.74 -14.25 -4.35
C VAL A 155 -4.60 -14.28 -2.84
#